data_AF-A0A397LA53-F1
#
_entry.id   AF-A0A397LA53-F1
#
_cell.length_a   1.000
_cell.length_b   1.000
_cell.length_c   1.000
_cell.angle_alpha   90.00
_cell.angle_beta   90.00
_cell.angle_gamma   90.00
#
_symmetry.space_group_name_H-M   'P 1'
#
loop_
_entity.id
_entity.type
_entity.pdbx_description
1 polymer ?
#
loop_
_entity_poly.entity_id
_entity_poly.type
_entity_poly.pdbx_seq_one_letter_code
_entity_poly.pdbx_strand_id
1 'polypeptide(L)'
;MEGIRAKIEQVKLLIEEIRSQLNPLLNNTNKMDKQVQLDAVVKMADKFDKISTEVPTEIRTLKFKLIKEIDQFKEAETLYQELQNTLSPFLNSKEKIEKRQKIKPSSNNGTRKQFGVKVKDLLKANLIQPNTTIVKEVNGQEYEALITPNGKIKLIHNSTTTTHNSLSLAAKEIMERPINGWTWWEIQEGLTRRNLDYYRQKLISNGK
;
A
#
# COMPACT_ATOMS: atom_id res chain seq x y z
N MET A 1 5.25 -6.26 -28.48
CA MET A 1 5.10 -5.04 -27.65
C MET A 1 3.84 -4.24 -27.98
N GLU A 2 3.38 -4.18 -29.24
CA GLU A 2 2.14 -3.46 -29.62
C GLU A 2 0.87 -3.95 -28.91
N GLY A 3 0.68 -5.27 -28.79
CA GLY A 3 -0.52 -5.82 -28.15
C GLY A 3 -0.68 -5.48 -26.66
N ILE A 4 0.43 -5.27 -25.93
CA ILE A 4 0.38 -4.86 -24.51
C ILE A 4 -0.02 -3.39 -24.40
N ARG A 5 0.49 -2.55 -25.31
CA ARG A 5 0.19 -1.11 -25.34
C ARG A 5 -1.28 -0.86 -25.63
N ALA A 6 -1.87 -1.62 -26.56
CA ALA A 6 -3.30 -1.57 -26.85
C ALA A 6 -4.17 -1.94 -25.64
N LYS A 7 -3.79 -2.99 -24.90
CA LYS A 7 -4.50 -3.38 -23.66
C LYS A 7 -4.41 -2.31 -22.57
N ILE A 8 -3.27 -1.63 -22.44
CA ILE A 8 -3.11 -0.52 -21.50
C ILE A 8 -4.04 0.64 -21.84
N GLU A 9 -4.18 0.98 -23.13
CA GLU A 9 -5.12 2.04 -23.55
C GLU A 9 -6.58 1.66 -23.32
N GLN A 10 -6.97 0.40 -23.52
CA GLN A 10 -8.31 -0.08 -23.18
C GLN A 10 -8.60 0.07 -21.68
N VAL A 11 -7.65 -0.26 -20.82
CA VAL A 11 -7.80 -0.09 -19.36
C VAL A 11 -7.96 1.39 -18.98
N LYS A 12 -7.22 2.30 -19.62
CA LYS A 12 -7.37 3.74 -19.36
C LYS A 12 -8.75 4.26 -19.74
N LEU A 13 -9.26 3.86 -20.90
CA LEU A 13 -10.59 4.26 -21.35
C LEU A 13 -11.66 3.80 -20.37
N LEU A 14 -11.59 2.54 -19.91
CA LEU A 14 -12.51 2.00 -18.91
C LEU A 14 -12.44 2.75 -17.58
N ILE A 15 -11.25 3.13 -17.13
CA ILE A 15 -11.08 3.91 -15.89
C ILE A 15 -11.72 5.30 -16.01
N GLU A 16 -11.54 5.99 -17.14
CA GLU A 16 -12.15 7.31 -17.36
C GLU A 16 -13.68 7.21 -17.48
N GLU A 17 -14.20 6.14 -18.09
CA GLU A 17 -15.64 5.88 -18.15
C GLU A 17 -16.23 5.67 -16.75
N ILE A 18 -15.61 4.80 -15.94
CA ILE A 18 -16.02 4.56 -14.55
C ILE A 18 -15.96 5.85 -13.73
N ARG A 19 -14.93 6.67 -13.94
CA ARG A 19 -14.78 7.97 -13.24
C ARG A 19 -15.86 8.95 -13.63
N SER A 20 -16.21 9.03 -14.91
CA SER A 20 -17.30 9.88 -15.41
C SER A 20 -18.64 9.50 -14.78
N GLN A 21 -18.91 8.20 -14.64
CA GLN A 21 -20.13 7.68 -14.02
C GLN A 21 -20.17 7.89 -12.49
N LEU A 22 -19.02 7.79 -11.81
CA LEU A 22 -18.93 7.96 -10.35
C LEU A 22 -18.90 9.43 -9.91
N ASN A 23 -18.31 10.35 -10.70
CA ASN A 23 -18.19 11.77 -10.36
C ASN A 23 -19.49 12.46 -9.87
N PRO A 24 -20.67 12.30 -10.53
CA PRO A 24 -21.90 12.91 -10.03
C PRO A 24 -22.36 12.35 -8.68
N LEU A 25 -21.98 11.09 -8.37
CA LEU A 25 -22.31 10.37 -7.14
C LEU A 25 -21.24 10.50 -6.05
N LEU A 26 -20.10 11.13 -6.33
CA LEU A 26 -19.04 11.40 -5.35
C LEU A 26 -19.04 12.86 -4.87
N ASN A 27 -19.98 13.69 -5.34
CA ASN A 27 -20.14 15.04 -4.85
C ASN A 27 -20.77 15.03 -3.45
N ASN A 28 -19.92 15.17 -2.42
CA ASN A 28 -20.32 15.21 -1.02
C ASN A 28 -21.37 16.29 -0.70
N THR A 29 -21.40 17.39 -1.46
CA THR A 29 -22.40 18.46 -1.30
C THR A 29 -23.79 17.93 -1.60
N ASN A 30 -23.95 17.19 -2.71
CA ASN A 30 -25.23 16.62 -3.10
C ASN A 30 -25.71 15.55 -2.10
N LYS A 31 -24.79 14.70 -1.61
CA LYS A 31 -25.11 13.71 -0.56
C LYS A 31 -25.61 14.39 0.71
N MET A 32 -24.92 15.46 1.14
CA MET A 32 -25.29 16.21 2.35
C MET A 32 -26.65 16.91 2.18
N ASP A 33 -26.90 17.54 1.03
CA ASP A 33 -28.19 18.18 0.74
C ASP A 33 -29.35 17.18 0.78
N LYS A 34 -29.15 15.97 0.25
CA LYS A 34 -30.13 14.88 0.29
C LYS A 34 -30.35 14.35 1.71
N GLN A 35 -29.30 14.29 2.54
CA GLN A 35 -29.42 13.92 3.95
C GLN A 35 -30.21 14.98 4.75
N VAL A 36 -29.94 16.27 4.52
CA VAL A 36 -30.68 17.37 5.15
C VAL A 36 -32.16 17.33 4.74
N GLN A 37 -32.45 17.05 3.47
CA GLN A 37 -33.82 16.86 2.98
C GLN A 37 -34.49 15.64 3.64
N LEU A 38 -33.79 14.53 3.78
CA LEU A 38 -34.32 13.34 4.46
C LEU A 38 -34.63 13.64 5.93
N ASP A 39 -33.72 14.30 6.64
CA ASP A 39 -33.92 14.66 8.05
C ASP A 39 -35.12 15.59 8.23
N ALA A 40 -35.34 16.52 7.30
CA ALA A 40 -36.52 17.39 7.29
C ALA A 40 -37.81 16.60 7.07
N VAL A 41 -37.81 15.64 6.12
CA VAL A 41 -38.96 14.78 5.82
C VAL A 41 -39.28 13.83 6.98
N VAL A 42 -38.26 13.29 7.66
CA VAL A 42 -38.43 12.46 8.87
C VAL A 42 -39.05 13.28 9.99
N LYS A 43 -38.51 14.47 10.29
CA LYS A 43 -39.09 15.38 11.29
C LYS A 43 -40.53 15.77 10.96
N MET A 44 -40.87 15.86 9.68
CA MET A 44 -42.24 16.15 9.24
C MET A 44 -43.16 14.95 9.47
N ALA A 45 -42.73 13.73 9.12
CA ALA A 45 -43.47 12.50 9.41
C ALA A 45 -43.71 12.32 10.91
N ASP A 46 -42.70 12.55 11.75
CA ASP A 46 -42.82 12.45 13.21
C ASP A 46 -43.83 13.45 13.79
N LYS A 47 -44.02 14.60 13.15
CA LYS A 47 -45.06 15.58 13.56
C LYS A 47 -46.46 15.06 13.25
N PHE A 48 -46.66 14.39 12.11
CA PHE A 48 -47.94 13.77 11.77
C PHE A 48 -48.28 12.61 12.73
N ASP A 49 -47.28 11.80 13.09
CA ASP A 49 -47.45 10.73 14.08
C ASP A 49 -47.83 11.28 15.47
N LYS A 50 -47.20 12.39 15.90
CA LYS A 50 -47.53 13.07 17.17
C LYS A 50 -48.93 13.68 17.22
N ILE A 51 -49.45 14.10 16.07
CA ILE A 51 -50.81 14.66 15.94
C ILE A 51 -51.83 13.53 15.72
N SER A 52 -51.40 12.25 15.75
CA SER A 52 -52.24 11.06 15.55
C SER A 52 -52.98 11.07 14.22
N THR A 53 -52.37 11.68 13.21
CA THR A 53 -52.86 11.79 11.82
C THR A 53 -52.01 10.92 10.91
N GLU A 54 -52.64 10.21 9.97
CA GLU A 54 -51.90 9.37 9.03
C GLU A 54 -50.92 10.20 8.19
N VAL A 55 -49.67 9.74 8.09
CA VAL A 55 -48.64 10.39 7.27
C VAL A 55 -49.06 10.38 5.80
N PRO A 56 -49.13 11.54 5.11
CA PRO A 56 -49.48 11.62 3.69
C PRO A 56 -48.64 10.70 2.79
N THR A 57 -49.27 10.13 1.77
CA THR A 57 -48.62 9.19 0.83
C THR A 57 -47.44 9.83 0.10
N GLU A 58 -47.51 11.12 -0.18
CA GLU A 58 -46.45 11.90 -0.83
C GLU A 58 -45.20 11.98 0.03
N ILE A 59 -45.36 12.14 1.36
CA ILE A 59 -44.26 12.22 2.32
C ILE A 59 -43.57 10.84 2.43
N ARG A 60 -44.35 9.76 2.45
CA ARG A 60 -43.78 8.40 2.44
C ARG A 60 -42.99 8.13 1.16
N THR A 61 -43.56 8.45 -0.01
CA THR A 61 -42.89 8.27 -1.31
C THR A 61 -41.60 9.10 -1.40
N LEU A 62 -41.64 10.35 -0.93
CA LEU A 62 -40.47 11.23 -0.89
C LEU A 62 -39.38 10.67 0.03
N LYS A 63 -39.75 10.18 1.21
CA LYS A 63 -38.83 9.50 2.14
C LYS A 63 -38.15 8.30 1.49
N PHE A 64 -38.92 7.42 0.86
CA PHE A 64 -38.36 6.25 0.16
C PHE A 64 -37.42 6.64 -0.99
N LYS A 65 -37.79 7.67 -1.76
CA LYS A 65 -36.94 8.18 -2.86
C LYS A 65 -35.62 8.73 -2.34
N LEU A 66 -35.64 9.54 -1.28
CA LEU A 66 -34.44 10.11 -0.67
C LEU A 66 -33.54 9.04 -0.05
N ILE A 67 -34.10 8.02 0.61
CA ILE A 67 -33.35 6.87 1.13
C ILE A 67 -32.64 6.15 -0.02
N LYS A 68 -33.36 5.83 -1.10
CA LYS A 68 -32.78 5.16 -2.28
C LYS A 68 -31.65 5.97 -2.90
N GLU A 69 -31.83 7.28 -3.06
CA GLU A 69 -30.77 8.16 -3.58
C GLU A 69 -29.55 8.16 -2.65
N ILE A 70 -29.73 8.28 -1.33
CA ILE A 70 -28.62 8.24 -0.34
C ILE A 70 -27.87 6.89 -0.38
N ASP A 71 -28.58 5.78 -0.55
CA ASP A 71 -27.94 4.47 -0.64
C ASP A 71 -27.11 4.32 -1.92
N GLN A 72 -27.54 4.91 -3.04
CA GLN A 72 -26.74 4.99 -4.26
C GLN A 72 -25.43 5.78 -4.04
N PHE A 73 -25.44 6.85 -3.25
CA PHE A 73 -24.21 7.57 -2.88
C PHE A 73 -23.26 6.69 -2.04
N LYS A 74 -23.78 5.90 -1.09
CA LYS A 74 -22.97 4.99 -0.26
C LYS A 74 -22.38 3.84 -1.07
N GLU A 75 -23.17 3.27 -1.98
CA GLU A 75 -22.74 2.20 -2.88
C GLU A 75 -21.63 2.72 -3.81
N ALA A 76 -21.82 3.90 -4.41
CA ALA A 76 -20.79 4.54 -5.24
C ALA A 76 -19.50 4.83 -4.47
N GLU A 77 -19.59 5.26 -3.21
CA GLU A 77 -18.43 5.46 -2.33
C GLU A 77 -17.70 4.14 -2.05
N THR A 78 -18.45 3.07 -1.80
CA THR A 78 -17.90 1.71 -1.58
C THR A 78 -17.18 1.21 -2.83
N LEU A 79 -17.83 1.28 -4.00
CA LEU A 79 -17.25 0.90 -5.29
C LEU A 79 -16.01 1.74 -5.61
N TYR A 80 -16.01 3.03 -5.29
CA TYR A 80 -14.86 3.89 -5.47
C TYR A 80 -13.68 3.45 -4.59
N GLN A 81 -13.94 3.08 -3.33
CA GLN A 81 -12.90 2.55 -2.44
C GLN A 81 -12.38 1.18 -2.91
N GLU A 82 -13.26 0.28 -3.37
CA GLU A 82 -12.87 -1.00 -3.95
C GLU A 82 -12.03 -0.82 -5.22
N LEU A 83 -12.41 0.10 -6.08
CA LEU A 83 -11.66 0.46 -7.28
C LEU A 83 -10.29 1.04 -6.90
N GLN A 84 -10.23 1.95 -5.92
CA GLN A 84 -8.96 2.47 -5.41
C GLN A 84 -8.08 1.36 -4.84
N ASN A 85 -8.63 0.45 -4.04
CA ASN A 85 -7.89 -0.67 -3.45
C ASN A 85 -7.36 -1.63 -4.51
N THR A 86 -8.16 -1.91 -5.55
CA THR A 86 -7.80 -2.79 -6.66
C THR A 86 -6.76 -2.17 -7.57
N LEU A 87 -6.84 -0.85 -7.81
CA LEU A 87 -5.88 -0.11 -8.63
C LEU A 87 -4.64 0.31 -7.82
N SER A 88 -4.71 0.33 -6.49
CA SER A 88 -3.62 0.74 -5.60
C SER A 88 -2.30 0.01 -5.86
N PRO A 89 -2.24 -1.31 -6.16
CA PRO A 89 -0.98 -2.00 -6.43
C PRO A 89 -0.33 -1.53 -7.75
N PHE A 90 -1.16 -1.09 -8.71
CA PHE A 90 -0.77 -0.65 -10.04
C PHE A 90 -0.48 0.86 -10.12
N LEU A 91 -1.08 1.66 -9.25
CA LEU A 91 -0.86 3.12 -9.15
C LEU A 91 0.26 3.45 -8.14
N ASN A 92 0.33 2.73 -7.02
CA ASN A 92 1.37 2.93 -6.00
C ASN A 92 2.74 2.40 -6.43
N SER A 93 2.85 1.80 -7.62
CA SER A 93 4.12 1.58 -8.29
C SER A 93 4.77 2.92 -8.70
N LYS A 94 3.99 3.98 -8.96
CA LYS A 94 4.48 5.36 -9.16
C LYS A 94 4.58 6.18 -7.86
N GLU A 95 3.65 6.04 -6.91
CA GLU A 95 3.80 6.74 -5.61
C GLU A 95 4.92 6.17 -4.72
N LYS A 96 5.29 4.88 -4.82
CA LYS A 96 6.55 4.40 -4.21
C LYS A 96 7.80 4.97 -4.88
N ILE A 97 7.67 5.59 -6.07
CA ILE A 97 8.74 6.32 -6.74
C ILE A 97 8.75 7.79 -6.28
N GLU A 98 7.59 8.43 -6.06
CA GLU A 98 7.50 9.85 -5.62
C GLU A 98 7.52 10.07 -4.09
N LYS A 99 6.91 9.20 -3.28
CA LYS A 99 7.03 9.25 -1.80
C LYS A 99 8.43 8.86 -1.29
N ARG A 100 9.30 8.34 -2.16
CA ARG A 100 10.75 8.25 -1.90
C ARG A 100 11.50 9.56 -2.20
N GLN A 101 10.88 10.53 -2.86
CA GLN A 101 11.49 11.82 -3.22
C GLN A 101 11.11 12.98 -2.28
N LYS A 102 10.28 12.75 -1.25
CA LYS A 102 10.04 13.73 -0.18
C LYS A 102 10.56 13.24 1.17
N ILE A 103 11.86 12.93 1.23
CA ILE A 103 12.61 13.19 2.46
C ILE A 103 12.93 14.67 2.40
N LYS A 104 12.30 15.49 3.25
CA LYS A 104 12.76 16.86 3.49
C LYS A 104 14.28 16.80 3.72
N PRO A 105 15.10 17.66 3.10
CA PRO A 105 16.48 17.78 3.52
C PRO A 105 16.45 18.29 4.96
N SER A 106 16.54 17.36 5.92
CA SER A 106 16.92 17.72 7.27
C SER A 106 18.32 18.28 7.14
N SER A 107 18.45 19.60 7.30
CA SER A 107 19.73 20.28 7.45
C SER A 107 20.35 19.88 8.78
N ASN A 108 20.71 18.61 8.91
CA ASN A 108 21.74 18.21 9.83
C ASN A 108 22.99 18.07 8.99
N ASN A 109 23.92 19.00 9.22
CA ASN A 109 25.34 18.89 8.87
C ASN A 109 25.95 17.68 9.61
N GLY A 110 25.46 16.48 9.29
CA GLY A 110 26.04 15.21 9.69
C GLY A 110 26.86 14.71 8.53
N THR A 111 28.17 14.90 8.62
CA THR A 111 29.20 14.19 7.86
C THR A 111 28.70 12.84 7.35
N ARG A 112 28.75 12.61 6.02
CA ARG A 112 28.47 11.33 5.36
C ARG A 112 29.12 10.18 6.16
N LYS A 113 28.33 9.54 7.01
CA LYS A 113 28.76 8.35 7.74
C LYS A 113 28.68 7.17 6.78
N GLN A 114 29.72 7.03 5.95
CA GLN A 114 30.04 5.77 5.30
C GLN A 114 30.35 4.75 6.39
N PHE A 115 29.35 4.03 6.87
CA PHE A 115 29.61 2.83 7.64
C PHE A 115 29.79 1.67 6.68
N GLY A 116 31.05 1.36 6.39
CA GLY A 116 31.54 0.24 5.57
C GLY A 116 31.25 -1.15 6.15
N VAL A 117 30.17 -1.28 6.90
CA VAL A 117 29.68 -2.54 7.47
C VAL A 117 29.22 -3.43 6.33
N LYS A 118 29.82 -4.62 6.23
CA LYS A 118 29.45 -5.70 5.32
C LYS A 118 28.70 -6.77 6.09
N VAL A 119 27.98 -7.63 5.38
CA VAL A 119 27.27 -8.79 5.98
C VAL A 119 28.23 -9.69 6.77
N LYS A 120 29.48 -9.83 6.28
CA LYS A 120 30.54 -10.55 6.98
C LYS A 120 30.85 -9.97 8.37
N ASP A 121 30.66 -8.68 8.58
CA ASP A 121 30.90 -8.05 9.88
C ASP A 121 29.78 -8.39 10.87
N LEU A 122 28.54 -8.52 10.40
CA LEU A 122 27.43 -9.03 11.22
C LEU A 122 27.64 -10.48 11.65
N LEU A 123 28.15 -11.32 10.74
CA LEU A 123 28.51 -12.72 11.02
C LEU A 123 29.63 -12.79 12.06
N LYS A 124 30.70 -12.00 11.89
CA LYS A 124 31.82 -11.95 12.85
C LYS A 124 31.39 -11.50 14.25
N ALA A 125 30.41 -10.60 14.32
CA ALA A 125 29.86 -10.10 15.58
C ALA A 125 28.79 -11.01 16.19
N ASN A 126 28.52 -12.19 15.60
CA ASN A 126 27.46 -13.11 16.01
C ASN A 126 26.06 -12.45 16.12
N LEU A 127 25.82 -11.39 15.34
CA LEU A 127 24.52 -10.72 15.30
C LEU A 127 23.55 -11.47 14.38
N ILE A 128 24.09 -12.21 13.43
CA ILE A 128 23.38 -13.15 12.55
C ILE A 128 24.25 -14.40 12.42
N GLN A 129 23.62 -15.55 12.16
CA GLN A 129 24.34 -16.83 12.02
C GLN A 129 24.70 -17.11 10.56
N PRO A 130 25.76 -17.89 10.28
CA PRO A 130 25.94 -18.48 8.96
C PRO A 130 24.71 -19.28 8.55
N ASN A 131 24.39 -19.27 7.26
CA ASN A 131 23.20 -19.90 6.69
C ASN A 131 21.86 -19.35 7.21
N THR A 132 21.87 -18.14 7.77
CA THR A 132 20.62 -17.44 8.10
C THR A 132 19.80 -17.21 6.83
N THR A 133 18.55 -17.64 6.85
CA THR A 133 17.57 -17.33 5.81
C THR A 133 17.10 -15.89 5.99
N ILE A 134 17.17 -15.14 4.90
CA ILE A 134 16.58 -13.81 4.77
C ILE A 134 15.41 -13.89 3.81
N VAL A 135 14.33 -13.22 4.17
CA VAL A 135 13.06 -13.29 3.47
C VAL A 135 12.61 -11.91 3.04
N LYS A 136 11.77 -11.88 2.00
CA LYS A 136 10.97 -10.71 1.67
C LYS A 136 9.70 -11.10 0.94
N GLU A 137 8.58 -10.56 1.39
CA GLU A 137 7.31 -10.67 0.68
C GLU A 137 7.10 -9.49 -0.27
N VAL A 138 6.77 -9.79 -1.53
CA VAL A 138 6.38 -8.83 -2.56
C VAL A 138 5.21 -9.39 -3.35
N ASN A 139 4.08 -8.66 -3.39
CA ASN A 139 2.87 -9.04 -4.12
C ASN A 139 2.32 -10.43 -3.74
N GLY A 140 2.39 -10.81 -2.46
CA GLY A 140 1.94 -12.12 -1.98
C GLY A 140 2.89 -13.29 -2.30
N GLN A 141 4.03 -13.01 -2.93
CA GLN A 141 5.09 -13.98 -3.14
C GLN A 141 6.24 -13.74 -2.15
N GLU A 142 6.62 -14.79 -1.43
CA GLU A 142 7.78 -14.77 -0.55
C GLU A 142 9.04 -15.16 -1.31
N TYR A 143 10.08 -14.35 -1.17
CA TYR A 143 11.39 -14.57 -1.73
C TYR A 143 12.37 -14.88 -0.60
N GLU A 144 13.09 -15.98 -0.75
CA GLU A 144 14.07 -16.43 0.22
C GLU A 144 15.49 -16.37 -0.35
N ALA A 145 16.42 -15.93 0.47
CA ALA A 145 17.84 -16.07 0.20
C ALA A 145 18.57 -16.52 1.46
N LEU A 146 19.75 -17.08 1.28
CA LEU A 146 20.57 -17.62 2.36
C LEU A 146 21.89 -16.86 2.46
N ILE A 147 22.21 -16.40 3.65
CA ILE A 147 23.50 -15.75 3.94
C ILE A 147 24.56 -16.83 4.10
N THR A 148 25.45 -16.93 3.12
CA THR A 148 26.58 -17.89 3.16
C THR A 148 27.57 -17.53 4.28
N PRO A 149 28.41 -18.48 4.75
CA PRO A 149 29.44 -18.21 5.76
C PRO A 149 30.43 -17.09 5.40
N ASN A 150 30.59 -16.82 4.09
CA ASN A 150 31.47 -15.76 3.58
C ASN A 150 30.77 -14.39 3.49
N GLY A 151 29.51 -14.28 3.91
CA GLY A 151 28.71 -13.05 3.82
C GLY A 151 28.19 -12.74 2.41
N LYS A 152 28.22 -13.70 1.50
CA LYS A 152 27.53 -13.63 0.19
C LYS A 152 26.08 -14.09 0.34
N ILE A 153 25.23 -13.66 -0.59
CA ILE A 153 23.80 -13.96 -0.58
C ILE A 153 23.51 -14.98 -1.67
N LYS A 154 23.05 -16.17 -1.29
CA LYS A 154 22.62 -17.21 -2.21
C LYS A 154 21.11 -17.10 -2.39
N LEU A 155 20.67 -16.72 -3.58
CA LEU A 155 19.27 -16.54 -3.93
C LEU A 155 18.80 -17.69 -4.82
N ILE A 156 17.60 -18.22 -4.56
CA ILE A 156 16.91 -19.13 -5.47
C ILE A 156 15.74 -18.34 -6.06
N HIS A 157 15.80 -18.04 -7.36
CA HIS A 157 14.79 -17.27 -8.07
C HIS A 157 14.56 -17.88 -9.46
N ASN A 158 13.31 -18.13 -9.83
CA ASN A 158 12.93 -18.74 -11.11
C ASN A 158 13.72 -20.03 -11.44
N SER A 159 13.81 -20.95 -10.48
CA SER A 159 14.56 -22.21 -10.57
C SER A 159 16.08 -22.04 -10.80
N THR A 160 16.60 -20.82 -10.70
CA THR A 160 18.02 -20.50 -10.85
C THR A 160 18.60 -20.17 -9.48
N THR A 161 19.77 -20.74 -9.18
CA THR A 161 20.52 -20.40 -7.97
C THR A 161 21.63 -19.43 -8.33
N THR A 162 21.55 -18.21 -7.81
CA THR A 162 22.53 -17.14 -8.01
C THR A 162 23.22 -16.78 -6.70
N THR A 163 24.47 -16.31 -6.78
CA THR A 163 25.22 -15.86 -5.60
C THR A 163 25.68 -14.42 -5.79
N HIS A 164 25.28 -13.56 -4.88
CA HIS A 164 25.57 -12.13 -4.93
C HIS A 164 26.56 -11.70 -3.85
N ASN A 165 27.43 -10.75 -4.21
CA ASN A 165 28.39 -10.16 -3.28
C ASN A 165 27.78 -9.09 -2.36
N SER A 166 26.51 -8.71 -2.56
CA SER A 166 25.82 -7.75 -1.70
C SER A 166 24.32 -7.99 -1.66
N LEU A 167 23.71 -7.58 -0.55
CA LEU A 167 22.26 -7.60 -0.32
C LEU A 167 21.49 -6.84 -1.41
N SER A 168 21.99 -5.68 -1.83
CA SER A 168 21.36 -4.84 -2.85
C SER A 168 21.38 -5.48 -4.23
N LEU A 169 22.43 -6.24 -4.58
CA LEU A 169 22.48 -6.98 -5.84
C LEU A 169 21.48 -8.13 -5.86
N ALA A 170 21.37 -8.89 -4.77
CA ALA A 170 20.37 -9.96 -4.66
C ALA A 170 18.94 -9.40 -4.74
N ALA A 171 18.67 -8.29 -4.05
CA ALA A 171 17.36 -7.64 -4.10
C ALA A 171 17.07 -7.01 -5.48
N LYS A 172 18.10 -6.52 -6.18
CA LYS A 172 17.96 -5.99 -7.55
C LYS A 172 17.59 -7.08 -8.55
N GLU A 173 18.08 -8.31 -8.39
CA GLU A 173 17.72 -9.44 -9.26
C GLU A 173 16.21 -9.74 -9.19
N ILE A 174 15.62 -9.65 -8.00
CA ILE A 174 14.19 -9.88 -7.79
C ILE A 174 13.36 -8.68 -8.26
N MET A 175 13.77 -7.48 -7.87
CA MET A 175 12.97 -6.26 -8.10
C MET A 175 13.20 -5.63 -9.48
N GLU A 176 14.18 -6.13 -10.24
CA GLU A 176 14.67 -5.59 -11.52
C GLU A 176 15.04 -4.10 -11.48
N ARG A 177 15.27 -3.55 -10.29
CA ARG A 177 15.62 -2.14 -10.06
C ARG A 177 16.53 -1.98 -8.84
N PRO A 178 17.35 -0.93 -8.79
CA PRO A 178 18.19 -0.66 -7.62
C PRO A 178 17.36 -0.50 -6.35
N ILE A 179 17.71 -1.25 -5.31
CA ILE A 179 17.07 -1.17 -4.00
C ILE A 179 18.10 -1.35 -2.89
N ASN A 180 17.87 -0.69 -1.75
CA ASN A 180 18.73 -0.83 -0.59
C ASN A 180 18.49 -2.19 0.08
N GLY A 181 19.41 -3.13 -0.12
CA GLY A 181 19.30 -4.48 0.42
C GLY A 181 19.26 -4.55 1.95
N TRP A 182 19.86 -3.59 2.66
CA TRP A 182 19.86 -3.57 4.14
C TRP A 182 18.46 -3.40 4.72
N THR A 183 17.65 -2.54 4.10
CA THR A 183 16.29 -2.26 4.54
C THR A 183 15.25 -3.16 3.89
N TRP A 184 15.64 -3.89 2.83
CA TRP A 184 14.73 -4.68 2.02
C TRP A 184 14.61 -6.12 2.51
N TRP A 185 15.74 -6.75 2.84
CA TRP A 185 15.80 -8.09 3.37
C TRP A 185 15.48 -8.11 4.87
N GLU A 186 14.72 -9.11 5.29
CA GLU A 186 14.31 -9.32 6.67
C GLU A 186 14.75 -10.69 7.17
N ILE A 187 15.04 -10.80 8.47
CA ILE A 187 15.19 -12.08 9.16
C ILE A 187 13.91 -12.31 9.95
N GLN A 188 13.36 -13.51 9.82
CA GLN A 188 12.22 -13.94 10.63
C GLN A 188 12.73 -14.55 11.95
N GLU A 189 12.44 -13.87 13.05
CA GLU A 189 12.74 -14.30 14.42
C GLU A 189 11.40 -14.58 15.15
N GLY A 190 10.97 -15.85 15.14
CA GLY A 190 9.68 -16.25 15.68
C GLY A 190 8.52 -15.57 14.96
N LEU A 191 7.71 -14.79 15.70
CA LEU A 191 6.58 -14.02 15.17
C LEU A 191 6.97 -12.63 14.63
N THR A 192 8.25 -12.25 14.74
CA THR A 192 8.72 -10.92 14.36
C THR A 192 9.61 -10.96 13.13
N ARG A 193 9.50 -9.93 12.28
CA ARG A 193 10.41 -9.70 11.15
C ARG A 193 11.24 -8.46 11.41
N ARG A 194 12.56 -8.56 11.23
CA ARG A 194 13.49 -7.44 11.40
C ARG A 194 14.35 -7.29 10.17
N ASN A 195 14.47 -6.06 9.67
CA ASN A 195 15.34 -5.79 8.53
C ASN A 195 16.82 -5.94 8.93
N LEU A 196 17.69 -6.20 7.95
CA LEU A 196 19.13 -6.32 8.19
C LEU A 196 19.77 -5.02 8.69
N ASP A 197 19.18 -3.86 8.38
CA ASP A 197 19.64 -2.56 8.86
C ASP A 197 19.54 -2.45 10.39
N TYR A 198 18.56 -3.09 11.04
CA TYR A 198 18.48 -3.19 12.50
C TYR A 198 19.76 -3.80 13.10
N TYR A 199 20.23 -4.93 12.57
CA TYR A 199 21.45 -5.58 13.05
C TYR A 199 22.70 -4.76 12.71
N ARG A 200 22.70 -4.08 11.56
CA ARG A 200 23.76 -3.14 11.20
C ARG A 200 23.85 -1.97 12.18
N GLN A 201 22.72 -1.37 12.55
CA GLN A 201 22.68 -0.31 13.56
C GLN A 201 23.09 -0.82 14.95
N LYS A 202 22.68 -2.03 15.31
CA LYS A 202 23.10 -2.69 16.55
C LYS A 202 24.63 -2.89 16.60
N LEU A 203 25.26 -3.31 15.50
CA LEU A 203 26.72 -3.42 15.41
C LEU A 203 27.40 -2.07 15.61
N ILE A 204 26.91 -1.02 14.94
CA ILE A 204 27.47 0.33 15.01
C ILE A 204 27.32 0.91 16.42
N SER A 205 26.23 0.60 17.11
CA SER A 205 25.95 1.09 18.46
C SER A 205 26.78 0.37 19.52
N ASN A 206 27.03 -0.94 19.34
CA ASN A 206 27.85 -1.75 20.25
C ASN A 206 29.37 -1.56 20.06
N GLY A 207 29.80 -0.95 18.95
CA GLY A 207 31.20 -0.63 18.68
C GLY A 207 31.62 0.78 19.13
N LYS A 208 30.80 1.44 19.96
CA LYS A 208 31.10 2.72 20.60
C LYS A 208 31.45 2.53 22.07
#